data_AF-A0A3A5UYM3-F1
#
_entry.id   AF-A0A3A5UYM3-F1
#
_cell.length_a   1.000
_cell.length_b   1.000
_cell.length_c   1.000
_cell.angle_alpha   90.00
_cell.angle_beta   90.00
_cell.angle_gamma   90.00
#
_symmetry.space_group_name_H-M   'P 1'
#
loop_
_entity.id
_entity.type
_entity.pdbx_description
1 polymer ?
#
loop_
_entity_poly.entity_id
_entity_poly.type
_entity_poly.pdbx_seq_one_letter_code
_entity_poly.pdbx_strand_id
1 'polypeptide(L)'
;MVRLPLAMAGDIPKVNVAAKDRVLLHLLANDEWADRYMVPPVMTRPGIAEACAQHPPNVSRTMKDLLKELLVEEHTRAVQGDERRQKTWQLTEEGRLRARQRQVVLDETKVLVRNMEGDLLEVKANEASTLLETDLTLLQILLHAQHEGVLTYGDIRFGSIRKQDGGEVPKPGRLTPLVGVHATYANRPPTTRPVYGRDRELDTLHGWFADRHPCMVVHGIAGIGKSTLIAHWLQQHMENDPHLSVCWYTCQPWDRALGLATSLLHRFGIDETHDPYRIIETLPLTPGADMDVDAWRRRLMAYMTDANTIRERFKDSAGGPPPYWLIVLDDVHYISEKARHLLGSLLQLAQKGPLRVLLVSRTELSVYDRRDVHIRDTVRELPLKGLSLEATEAWLSTLESKDAPPAKEVHAATGGHPLAMELLELYGQPTHKDWLRFLDEEILLRLPDKEKELLATLAVAQSPVPWEALAKGVGWNGLPPENLVKHGLLLELEDGMWLHEALRERLLRDVGEQQQARKQRLN
;
A
#
# COMPACT_ATOMS: atom_id res chain seq x y z
N MET A 1 15.58 -20.01 46.20
CA MET A 1 15.91 -18.80 45.42
C MET A 1 17.21 -19.09 44.68
N VAL A 2 17.12 -19.71 43.51
CA VAL A 2 18.30 -20.06 42.70
C VAL A 2 18.43 -18.98 41.63
N ARG A 3 19.42 -18.10 41.80
CA ARG A 3 19.81 -17.13 40.78
C ARG A 3 20.44 -17.88 39.61
N LEU A 4 19.83 -17.81 38.44
CA LEU A 4 20.50 -18.13 37.18
C LEU A 4 21.56 -17.04 36.88
N PRO A 5 22.73 -17.41 36.35
CA PRO A 5 23.81 -16.45 36.14
C PRO A 5 23.51 -15.53 34.95
N LEU A 6 23.78 -14.23 35.11
CA LEU A 6 24.05 -13.34 33.99
C LEU A 6 25.31 -13.84 33.27
N ALA A 7 25.15 -14.55 32.15
CA ALA A 7 26.24 -14.88 31.27
C ALA A 7 26.43 -13.76 30.22
N MET A 8 27.55 -13.07 30.42
CA MET A 8 28.27 -12.11 29.59
C MET A 8 28.12 -12.22 28.07
N ALA A 9 28.21 -11.05 27.44
CA ALA A 9 28.47 -10.80 26.02
C ALA A 9 29.40 -11.84 25.37
N GLY A 10 28.81 -12.80 24.67
CA GLY A 10 29.47 -13.54 23.58
C GLY A 10 29.33 -12.74 22.29
N ASP A 11 30.32 -12.87 21.39
CA ASP A 11 30.22 -12.30 20.04
C ASP A 11 28.87 -12.69 19.41
N ILE A 12 28.17 -11.68 18.86
CA ILE A 12 26.91 -11.89 18.13
C ILE A 12 27.15 -13.01 17.09
N PRO A 13 26.32 -14.07 17.04
CA PRO A 13 26.52 -15.16 16.09
C PRO A 13 26.61 -14.57 14.68
N LYS A 14 27.76 -14.72 14.04
CA LYS A 14 27.98 -14.16 12.70
C LYS A 14 27.30 -15.06 11.68
N VAL A 15 26.00 -14.84 11.48
CA VAL A 15 25.21 -15.55 10.48
C VAL A 15 25.66 -15.11 9.09
N ASN A 16 26.07 -16.06 8.26
CA ASN A 16 26.41 -15.79 6.87
C ASN A 16 25.94 -16.93 5.98
N VAL A 17 25.04 -16.63 5.06
CA VAL A 17 24.56 -17.59 4.06
C VAL A 17 25.24 -17.31 2.73
N ALA A 18 25.91 -18.32 2.18
CA ALA A 18 26.58 -18.20 0.88
C ALA A 18 25.55 -17.94 -0.24
N ALA A 19 25.91 -17.12 -1.23
CA ALA A 19 25.02 -16.74 -2.33
C ALA A 19 24.38 -17.94 -3.06
N LYS A 20 25.14 -19.03 -3.22
CA LYS A 20 24.68 -20.29 -3.79
C LYS A 20 23.63 -20.99 -2.94
N ASP A 21 23.85 -21.03 -1.62
CA ASP A 21 22.90 -21.65 -0.68
C ASP A 21 21.58 -20.86 -0.61
N ARG A 22 21.64 -19.51 -0.72
CA ARG A 22 20.44 -18.68 -0.79
C ARG A 22 19.56 -19.05 -1.98
N VAL A 23 20.15 -19.18 -3.17
CA VAL A 23 19.43 -19.57 -4.39
C VAL A 23 18.87 -20.99 -4.26
N LEU A 24 19.64 -21.95 -3.73
CA LEU A 24 19.17 -23.32 -3.53
C LEU A 24 17.99 -23.39 -2.56
N LEU A 25 18.05 -22.67 -1.43
CA LEU A 25 16.95 -22.61 -0.46
C LEU A 25 15.71 -21.94 -1.04
N HIS A 26 15.88 -20.84 -1.78
CA HIS A 26 14.76 -20.14 -2.43
C HIS A 26 14.05 -21.04 -3.45
N LEU A 27 14.81 -21.70 -4.33
CA LEU A 27 14.22 -22.60 -5.32
C LEU A 27 13.59 -23.84 -4.66
N LEU A 28 14.16 -24.34 -3.57
CA LEU A 28 13.59 -25.45 -2.80
C LEU A 28 12.25 -25.08 -2.15
N ALA A 29 12.15 -23.86 -1.60
CA ALA A 29 10.90 -23.36 -1.02
C ALA A 29 9.78 -23.16 -2.06
N ASN A 30 10.15 -23.00 -3.34
CA ASN A 30 9.22 -22.80 -4.46
C ASN A 30 9.15 -24.02 -5.40
N ASP A 31 9.57 -25.21 -4.95
CA ASP A 31 9.62 -26.43 -5.78
C ASP A 31 8.23 -26.88 -6.26
N GLU A 32 7.15 -26.44 -5.61
CA GLU A 32 5.77 -26.67 -6.07
C GLU A 32 5.45 -26.07 -7.45
N TRP A 33 6.24 -25.07 -7.88
CA TRP A 33 6.14 -24.43 -9.20
C TRP A 33 7.02 -25.10 -10.26
N ALA A 34 7.80 -26.12 -9.87
CA ALA A 34 8.55 -26.92 -10.82
C ALA A 34 7.59 -27.52 -11.86
N ASP A 35 8.07 -27.58 -13.10
CA ASP A 35 7.35 -28.16 -14.26
C ASP A 35 5.99 -27.54 -14.61
N ARG A 36 5.54 -26.50 -13.91
CA ARG A 36 4.33 -25.75 -14.26
C ARG A 36 4.55 -24.88 -15.49
N TYR A 37 3.54 -24.82 -16.36
CA TYR A 37 3.56 -24.02 -17.59
C TYR A 37 3.65 -22.51 -17.33
N MET A 38 2.95 -22.04 -16.29
CA MET A 38 2.96 -20.66 -15.82
C MET A 38 3.44 -20.61 -14.37
N VAL A 39 4.36 -19.70 -14.07
CA VAL A 39 5.02 -19.59 -12.76
C VAL A 39 4.99 -18.15 -12.23
N PRO A 40 5.07 -17.94 -10.91
CA PRO A 40 5.10 -16.59 -10.33
C PRO A 40 6.42 -15.87 -10.61
N PRO A 41 6.46 -14.53 -10.50
CA PRO A 41 7.66 -13.72 -10.73
C PRO A 41 8.87 -14.12 -9.86
N VAL A 42 8.64 -14.74 -8.69
CA VAL A 42 9.70 -15.21 -7.78
C VAL A 42 10.64 -16.26 -8.39
N MET A 43 10.24 -16.90 -9.51
CA MET A 43 11.06 -17.87 -10.24
C MET A 43 11.98 -17.23 -11.31
N THR A 44 11.86 -15.92 -11.52
CA THR A 44 12.65 -15.15 -12.50
C THR A 44 13.93 -14.59 -11.89
N ARG A 45 14.85 -14.08 -12.72
CA ARG A 45 16.11 -13.51 -12.24
C ARG A 45 15.87 -12.32 -11.28
N PRO A 46 14.98 -11.36 -11.57
CA PRO A 46 14.61 -10.31 -10.61
C PRO A 46 14.02 -10.87 -9.30
N GLY A 47 13.09 -11.82 -9.39
CA GLY A 47 12.45 -12.39 -8.20
C GLY A 47 13.42 -13.17 -7.30
N ILE A 48 14.34 -13.93 -7.89
CA ILE A 48 15.39 -14.64 -7.14
C ILE A 48 16.39 -13.64 -6.53
N ALA A 49 16.73 -12.58 -7.26
CA ALA A 49 17.61 -11.52 -6.77
C ALA A 49 17.02 -10.84 -5.52
N GLU A 50 15.74 -10.51 -5.58
CA GLU A 50 14.99 -9.96 -4.47
C GLU A 50 14.97 -10.91 -3.26
N ALA A 51 14.47 -12.14 -3.45
CA ALA A 51 14.29 -13.09 -2.36
C ALA A 51 15.62 -13.52 -1.70
N CYS A 52 16.71 -13.55 -2.46
CA CYS A 52 18.03 -13.90 -1.94
C CYS A 52 18.84 -12.69 -1.42
N ALA A 53 18.28 -11.48 -1.46
CA ALA A 53 18.98 -10.23 -1.16
C ALA A 53 20.31 -10.11 -1.95
N GLN A 54 20.24 -10.29 -3.27
CA GLN A 54 21.37 -10.23 -4.19
C GLN A 54 21.10 -9.24 -5.33
N HIS A 55 22.16 -8.63 -5.86
CA HIS A 55 22.06 -7.86 -7.10
C HIS A 55 21.85 -8.81 -8.31
N PRO A 56 20.98 -8.52 -9.30
CA PRO A 56 20.65 -9.47 -10.40
C PRO A 56 21.84 -10.02 -11.22
N PRO A 57 22.92 -9.27 -11.48
CA PRO A 57 24.18 -9.79 -12.01
C PRO A 57 24.82 -10.90 -11.16
N ASN A 58 24.74 -10.84 -9.84
CA ASN A 58 25.30 -11.86 -8.95
C ASN A 58 24.48 -13.14 -9.03
N VAL A 59 23.14 -13.03 -9.09
CA VAL A 59 22.27 -14.18 -9.37
C VAL A 59 22.63 -14.82 -10.70
N SER A 60 22.90 -14.04 -11.74
CA SER A 60 23.30 -14.57 -13.06
C SER A 60 24.61 -15.36 -12.98
N ARG A 61 25.58 -14.90 -12.17
CA ARG A 61 26.84 -15.63 -11.92
C ARG A 61 26.59 -16.92 -11.14
N THR A 62 25.81 -16.87 -10.06
CA THR A 62 25.47 -18.05 -9.27
C THR A 62 24.68 -19.08 -10.06
N MET A 63 23.74 -18.65 -10.90
CA MET A 63 22.99 -19.54 -11.80
C MET A 63 23.90 -20.20 -12.83
N LYS A 64 24.90 -19.49 -13.37
CA LYS A 64 25.87 -20.07 -14.29
C LYS A 64 26.66 -21.21 -13.63
N ASP A 65 27.06 -21.05 -12.38
CA ASP A 65 27.76 -22.08 -11.62
C ASP A 65 26.85 -23.27 -11.29
N LEU A 66 25.61 -23.00 -10.85
CA LEU A 66 24.61 -24.04 -10.56
C LEU A 66 24.19 -24.84 -11.79
N LEU A 67 24.07 -24.19 -12.95
CA LEU A 67 23.80 -24.84 -14.24
C LEU A 67 24.98 -25.74 -14.65
N LYS A 68 26.21 -25.27 -14.45
CA LYS A 68 27.42 -26.07 -14.74
C LYS A 68 27.52 -27.32 -13.86
N GLU A 69 27.04 -27.22 -12.62
CA GLU A 69 26.97 -28.33 -11.67
C GLU A 69 25.72 -29.20 -11.83
N LEU A 70 24.86 -28.91 -12.81
CA LEU A 70 23.61 -29.64 -13.06
C LEU A 70 22.63 -29.65 -11.87
N LEU A 71 22.70 -28.62 -11.01
CA LEU A 71 21.82 -28.48 -9.84
C LEU A 71 20.54 -27.71 -10.13
N VAL A 72 20.51 -26.93 -11.21
CA VAL A 72 19.33 -26.18 -11.66
C VAL A 72 19.14 -26.34 -13.15
N GLU A 73 17.90 -26.12 -13.60
CA GLU A 73 17.54 -26.02 -15.00
C GLU A 73 16.99 -24.63 -15.31
N GLU A 74 17.30 -24.12 -16.50
CA GLU A 74 16.73 -22.89 -17.03
C GLU A 74 15.62 -23.22 -18.04
N HIS A 75 14.45 -22.63 -17.85
CA HIS A 75 13.30 -22.76 -18.74
C HIS A 75 12.80 -21.38 -19.14
N THR A 76 12.27 -21.24 -20.35
CA THR A 76 11.56 -20.02 -20.75
C THR A 76 10.06 -20.26 -20.56
N ARG A 77 9.42 -19.55 -19.63
CA ARG A 77 8.01 -19.81 -19.23
C ARG A 77 7.18 -18.52 -19.19
N ALA A 78 5.86 -18.68 -19.25
CA ALA A 78 4.95 -17.57 -18.99
C ALA A 78 5.00 -17.21 -17.50
N VAL A 79 5.11 -15.92 -17.17
CA VAL A 79 5.18 -15.44 -15.80
C VAL A 79 3.87 -14.74 -15.46
N GLN A 80 3.32 -14.99 -14.28
CA GLN A 80 2.07 -14.34 -13.84
C GLN A 80 2.24 -12.82 -13.84
N GLY A 81 1.34 -12.11 -14.52
CA GLY A 81 1.38 -10.65 -14.62
C GLY A 81 2.36 -10.08 -15.65
N ASP A 82 3.00 -10.93 -16.47
CA ASP A 82 3.87 -10.50 -17.58
C ASP A 82 3.36 -11.06 -18.92
N GLU A 83 3.29 -10.19 -19.94
CA GLU A 83 2.89 -10.55 -21.30
C GLU A 83 3.98 -11.34 -22.04
N ARG A 84 5.24 -11.22 -21.61
CA ARG A 84 6.39 -11.87 -22.24
C ARG A 84 6.87 -13.07 -21.44
N ARG A 85 7.21 -14.14 -22.15
CA ARG A 85 7.88 -15.29 -21.53
C ARG A 85 9.27 -14.88 -21.05
N GLN A 86 9.57 -15.20 -19.80
CA GLN A 86 10.88 -14.93 -19.21
C GLN A 86 11.64 -16.22 -18.92
N LYS A 87 12.95 -16.08 -18.70
CA LYS A 87 13.78 -17.14 -18.14
C LYS A 87 13.45 -17.35 -16.67
N THR A 88 13.23 -18.60 -16.31
CA THR A 88 12.87 -19.07 -14.98
C THR A 88 13.74 -20.26 -14.62
N TRP A 89 14.04 -20.43 -13.34
CA TRP A 89 14.92 -21.52 -12.87
C TRP A 89 14.17 -22.46 -11.94
N GLN A 90 14.49 -23.75 -12.02
CA GLN A 90 14.00 -24.78 -11.11
C GLN A 90 15.15 -25.71 -10.70
N LEU A 91 14.99 -26.46 -9.60
CA LEU A 91 15.98 -27.46 -9.18
C LEU A 91 15.88 -28.74 -10.02
N THR A 92 17.01 -29.36 -10.30
CA THR A 92 17.07 -30.75 -10.76
C THR A 92 16.87 -31.72 -9.59
N GLU A 93 16.76 -33.02 -9.83
CA GLU A 93 16.73 -34.00 -8.73
C GLU A 93 17.97 -33.92 -7.84
N GLU A 94 19.16 -33.83 -8.44
CA GLU A 94 20.42 -33.62 -7.72
C GLU A 94 20.43 -32.27 -6.99
N GLY A 95 19.88 -31.23 -7.64
CA GLY A 95 19.63 -29.93 -7.04
C GLY A 95 18.79 -29.98 -5.76
N ARG A 96 17.69 -30.75 -5.78
CA ARG A 96 16.81 -30.95 -4.61
C ARG A 96 17.54 -31.67 -3.48
N LEU A 97 18.29 -32.73 -3.80
CA LEU A 97 19.11 -33.44 -2.81
C LEU A 97 20.13 -32.50 -2.16
N ARG A 98 20.84 -31.73 -2.98
CA ARG A 98 21.84 -30.77 -2.50
C ARG A 98 21.22 -29.65 -1.69
N ALA A 99 20.10 -29.09 -2.12
CA ALA A 99 19.38 -28.04 -1.41
C ALA A 99 18.90 -28.53 -0.04
N ARG A 100 18.33 -29.74 0.06
CA ARG A 100 17.92 -30.36 1.33
C ARG A 100 19.10 -30.61 2.27
N GLN A 101 20.24 -31.08 1.75
CA GLN A 101 21.46 -31.23 2.55
C GLN A 101 21.92 -29.88 3.13
N ARG A 102 21.87 -28.80 2.33
CA ARG A 102 22.21 -27.46 2.80
C ARG A 102 21.19 -26.91 3.78
N GLN A 103 19.90 -27.19 3.57
CA GLN A 103 18.83 -26.82 4.50
C GLN A 103 19.08 -27.40 5.89
N VAL A 104 19.36 -28.70 5.99
CA VAL A 104 19.67 -29.36 7.29
C VAL A 104 20.86 -28.71 8.00
N VAL A 105 21.91 -28.34 7.26
CA VAL A 105 23.08 -27.65 7.85
C VAL A 105 22.71 -26.23 8.32
N LEU A 106 21.88 -25.52 7.56
CA LEU A 106 21.51 -24.14 7.84
C LEU A 106 20.44 -24.04 8.93
N ASP A 107 19.59 -25.05 9.09
CA ASP A 107 18.62 -25.18 10.19
C ASP A 107 19.32 -25.12 11.56
N GLU A 108 20.50 -25.75 11.66
CA GLU A 108 21.33 -25.79 12.88
C GLU A 108 22.09 -24.47 13.15
N THR A 109 21.98 -23.47 12.26
CA THR A 109 22.64 -22.17 12.46
C THR A 109 22.01 -21.46 13.65
N LYS A 110 22.85 -21.02 14.59
CA LYS A 110 22.38 -20.28 15.75
C LYS A 110 22.06 -18.83 15.42
N VAL A 111 20.90 -18.37 15.84
CA VAL A 111 20.39 -17.00 15.67
C VAL A 111 19.95 -16.45 17.02
N LEU A 112 20.04 -15.13 17.19
CA LEU A 112 19.52 -14.47 18.40
C LEU A 112 18.08 -14.05 18.18
N VAL A 113 17.19 -14.44 19.08
CA VAL A 113 15.77 -14.09 19.09
C VAL A 113 15.42 -13.43 20.41
N ARG A 114 14.73 -12.29 20.37
CA ARG A 114 14.10 -11.68 21.54
C ARG A 114 12.64 -12.13 21.59
N ASN A 115 12.25 -12.86 22.64
CA ASN A 115 10.90 -13.39 22.79
C ASN A 115 9.89 -12.30 23.23
N MET A 116 8.61 -12.67 23.41
CA MET A 116 7.55 -11.74 23.86
C MET A 116 7.85 -11.06 25.21
N GLU A 117 8.55 -11.77 26.10
CA GLU A 117 8.87 -11.33 27.46
C GLU A 117 10.08 -10.37 27.48
N GLY A 118 10.72 -10.19 26.33
CA GLY A 118 11.88 -9.31 26.14
C GLY A 118 13.22 -9.99 26.37
N ASP A 119 13.24 -11.29 26.65
CA ASP A 119 14.44 -12.08 26.88
C ASP A 119 15.15 -12.39 25.57
N LEU A 120 16.48 -12.24 25.58
CA LEU A 120 17.35 -12.57 24.46
C LEU A 120 17.77 -14.04 24.53
N LEU A 121 17.33 -14.83 23.56
CA LEU A 121 17.56 -16.26 23.45
C LEU A 121 18.43 -16.57 22.23
N GLU A 122 19.43 -17.43 22.40
CA GLU A 122 20.18 -18.02 21.30
C GLU A 122 19.52 -19.35 20.91
N VAL A 123 18.96 -19.43 19.71
CA VAL A 123 18.15 -20.57 19.23
C VAL A 123 18.58 -21.02 17.85
N LYS A 124 18.17 -22.21 17.43
CA LYS A 124 18.40 -22.67 16.05
C LYS A 124 17.51 -21.93 15.07
N ALA A 125 17.97 -21.74 13.83
CA ALA A 125 17.24 -20.99 12.81
C ALA A 125 15.88 -21.63 12.48
N ASN A 126 15.76 -22.95 12.55
CA ASN A 126 14.49 -23.66 12.32
C ASN A 126 13.46 -23.47 13.46
N GLU A 127 13.91 -23.16 14.68
CA GLU A 127 13.06 -22.92 15.85
C GLU A 127 12.59 -21.46 15.92
N ALA A 128 13.29 -20.55 15.23
CA ALA A 128 13.07 -19.12 15.32
C ALA A 128 11.70 -18.66 14.80
N SER A 129 11.18 -19.23 13.70
CA SER A 129 9.84 -18.87 13.19
C SER A 129 8.73 -19.17 14.19
N THR A 130 8.88 -20.28 14.94
CA THR A 130 7.91 -20.70 15.95
C THR A 130 7.93 -19.75 17.15
N LEU A 131 9.13 -19.37 17.61
CA LEU A 131 9.29 -18.43 18.73
C LEU A 131 8.87 -17.00 18.40
N LEU A 132 9.00 -16.61 17.13
CA LEU A 132 8.54 -15.33 16.61
C LEU A 132 7.05 -15.35 16.23
N GLU A 133 6.41 -16.53 16.23
CA GLU A 133 5.05 -16.77 15.75
C GLU A 133 4.81 -16.22 14.32
N THR A 134 5.74 -16.45 13.40
CA THR A 134 5.72 -15.85 12.04
C THR A 134 5.82 -16.89 10.93
N ASP A 135 5.37 -16.53 9.73
CA ASP A 135 5.45 -17.38 8.51
C ASP A 135 6.75 -17.19 7.72
N LEU A 136 7.84 -16.88 8.42
CA LEU A 136 9.14 -16.72 7.78
C LEU A 136 9.72 -18.06 7.35
N THR A 137 10.19 -18.09 6.11
CA THR A 137 11.03 -19.18 5.59
C THR A 137 12.41 -19.17 6.26
N LEU A 138 13.08 -20.33 6.28
CA LEU A 138 14.45 -20.46 6.79
C LEU A 138 15.41 -19.43 6.15
N LEU A 139 15.29 -19.19 4.84
CA LEU A 139 16.11 -18.21 4.13
C LEU A 139 15.89 -16.79 4.70
N GLN A 140 14.64 -16.39 4.93
CA GLN A 140 14.33 -15.08 5.49
C GLN A 140 14.89 -14.93 6.91
N ILE A 141 14.70 -15.93 7.77
CA ILE A 141 15.25 -15.95 9.15
C ILE A 141 16.76 -15.70 9.12
N LEU A 142 17.48 -16.44 8.27
CA LEU A 142 18.94 -16.33 8.17
C LEU A 142 19.40 -15.00 7.58
N LEU A 143 18.66 -14.44 6.61
CA LEU A 143 18.97 -13.12 6.03
C LEU A 143 18.74 -12.00 7.06
N HIS A 144 17.62 -12.03 7.79
CA HIS A 144 17.35 -11.07 8.86
C HIS A 144 18.42 -11.19 9.96
N ALA A 145 18.76 -12.40 10.40
CA ALA A 145 19.81 -12.59 11.38
C ALA A 145 21.20 -12.10 10.89
N GLN A 146 21.52 -12.31 9.61
CA GLN A 146 22.76 -11.83 8.99
C GLN A 146 22.87 -10.30 8.95
N HIS A 147 21.76 -9.59 8.73
CA HIS A 147 21.76 -8.13 8.58
C HIS A 147 21.47 -7.36 9.87
N GLU A 148 20.71 -7.95 10.78
CA GLU A 148 20.16 -7.28 11.96
C GLU A 148 20.74 -7.78 13.28
N GLY A 149 21.33 -8.98 13.27
CA GLY A 149 21.97 -9.61 14.43
C GLY A 149 20.98 -10.21 15.44
N VAL A 150 19.87 -9.52 15.76
CA VAL A 150 18.85 -9.98 16.71
C VAL A 150 17.45 -9.86 16.10
N LEU A 151 16.74 -10.98 16.03
CA LEU A 151 15.34 -11.06 15.57
C LEU A 151 14.41 -10.79 16.76
N THR A 152 13.43 -9.88 16.65
CA THR A 152 12.56 -9.54 17.79
C THR A 152 11.11 -9.98 17.57
N TYR A 153 10.50 -10.59 18.58
CA TYR A 153 9.08 -10.92 18.57
C TYR A 153 8.22 -9.67 18.34
N GLY A 154 7.20 -9.77 17.48
CA GLY A 154 6.34 -8.65 17.11
C GLY A 154 7.00 -7.63 16.16
N ASP A 155 8.18 -7.95 15.62
CA ASP A 155 8.77 -7.17 14.54
C ASP A 155 7.92 -7.29 13.27
N ILE A 156 7.36 -6.15 12.86
CA ILE A 156 6.43 -6.04 11.73
C ILE A 156 7.02 -6.53 10.40
N ARG A 157 8.35 -6.64 10.30
CA ARG A 157 9.05 -7.16 9.11
C ARG A 157 8.83 -8.66 8.91
N PHE A 158 8.47 -9.38 9.98
CA PHE A 158 8.32 -10.84 9.95
C PHE A 158 6.91 -11.30 9.55
N GLY A 159 6.01 -10.36 9.22
CA GLY A 159 4.64 -10.65 8.80
C GLY A 159 3.66 -10.72 9.97
N SER A 160 2.43 -11.15 9.69
CA SER A 160 1.38 -11.25 10.71
C SER A 160 1.72 -12.36 11.70
N ILE A 161 1.58 -12.06 13.00
CA ILE A 161 1.72 -13.04 14.07
C ILE A 161 0.63 -14.10 13.88
N ARG A 162 1.03 -15.37 13.71
CA ARG A 162 0.09 -16.48 13.64
C ARG A 162 -0.61 -16.65 14.98
N LYS A 163 -1.89 -16.32 15.03
CA LYS A 163 -2.85 -17.23 15.66
C LYS A 163 -3.09 -18.37 14.67
N GLN A 164 -2.82 -19.60 15.09
CA GLN A 164 -3.13 -20.78 14.27
C GLN A 164 -4.63 -20.78 13.95
N ASP A 165 -4.98 -20.51 12.68
CA ASP A 165 -6.07 -21.17 11.98
C ASP A 165 -5.94 -20.95 10.46
N GLY A 166 -6.25 -22.00 9.72
CA GLY A 166 -5.68 -22.26 8.39
C GLY A 166 -6.40 -21.62 7.20
N GLY A 167 -5.62 -21.51 6.11
CA GLY A 167 -6.10 -21.69 4.73
C GLY A 167 -6.09 -20.44 3.85
N GLU A 168 -5.05 -20.26 3.01
CA GLU A 168 -5.01 -19.20 2.00
C GLU A 168 -5.19 -19.74 0.57
N VAL A 169 -6.32 -19.35 -0.02
CA VAL A 169 -6.46 -18.98 -1.43
C VAL A 169 -6.12 -17.47 -1.51
N PRO A 170 -5.56 -16.93 -2.62
CA PRO A 170 -5.11 -15.54 -2.64
C PRO A 170 -6.26 -14.57 -2.38
N LYS A 171 -6.07 -13.67 -1.41
CA LYS A 171 -7.09 -12.70 -0.97
C LYS A 171 -7.26 -11.57 -2.01
N PRO A 172 -8.51 -11.15 -2.29
CA PRO A 172 -8.80 -10.03 -3.18
C PRO A 172 -8.41 -8.69 -2.54
N GLY A 173 -7.89 -7.75 -3.35
CA GLY A 173 -7.77 -6.34 -2.98
C GLY A 173 -6.37 -5.81 -2.64
N ARG A 174 -5.30 -6.61 -2.75
CA ARG A 174 -3.94 -6.09 -2.55
C ARG A 174 -3.29 -5.74 -3.89
N LEU A 175 -3.03 -4.46 -4.11
CA LEU A 175 -2.04 -4.02 -5.09
C LEU A 175 -0.74 -4.75 -4.80
N THR A 176 -0.30 -5.59 -5.73
CA THR A 176 0.91 -6.39 -5.59
C THR A 176 2.11 -5.45 -5.48
N PRO A 177 2.92 -5.57 -4.42
CA PRO A 177 4.12 -4.76 -4.24
C PRO A 177 5.08 -5.03 -5.40
N LEU A 178 5.35 -4.01 -6.21
CA LEU A 178 6.48 -4.04 -7.13
C LEU A 178 7.73 -3.68 -6.33
N VAL A 179 8.68 -4.61 -6.27
CA VAL A 179 9.94 -4.48 -5.56
C VAL A 179 11.07 -4.14 -6.53
N GLY A 180 11.90 -3.17 -6.15
CA GLY A 180 13.29 -3.08 -6.59
C GLY A 180 13.73 -1.76 -7.25
N VAL A 181 14.50 -0.95 -6.50
CA VAL A 181 15.72 -0.17 -6.83
C VAL A 181 15.88 0.56 -8.19
N HIS A 182 14.88 0.64 -9.04
CA HIS A 182 14.79 1.63 -10.14
C HIS A 182 13.47 2.35 -9.92
N ALA A 183 13.51 3.66 -9.65
CA ALA A 183 12.34 4.54 -9.52
C ALA A 183 11.13 3.88 -8.82
N THR A 184 10.92 4.11 -7.52
CA THR A 184 9.75 3.63 -6.74
C THR A 184 8.41 4.27 -7.19
N TYR A 185 8.33 4.72 -8.44
CA TYR A 185 7.21 5.41 -9.04
C TYR A 185 6.97 4.89 -10.47
N ALA A 186 5.71 4.92 -10.89
CA ALA A 186 5.30 4.60 -12.25
C ALA A 186 5.15 5.88 -13.10
N ASN A 187 5.46 5.77 -14.39
CA ASN A 187 5.28 6.86 -15.37
C ASN A 187 3.87 6.89 -15.98
N ARG A 188 3.03 5.90 -15.61
CA ARG A 188 1.66 5.73 -16.06
C ARG A 188 0.81 5.31 -14.87
N PRO A 189 -0.47 5.66 -14.85
CA PRO A 189 -1.37 5.11 -13.84
C PRO A 189 -1.42 3.56 -13.94
N PRO A 190 -1.73 2.87 -12.82
CA PRO A 190 -2.00 1.44 -12.87
C PRO A 190 -3.19 1.13 -13.76
N THR A 191 -3.21 -0.07 -14.36
CA THR A 191 -4.39 -0.55 -15.09
C THR A 191 -5.52 -0.79 -14.11
N THR A 192 -6.70 -0.26 -14.42
CA THR A 192 -7.87 -0.30 -13.54
C THR A 192 -9.09 -0.82 -14.26
N ARG A 193 -10.07 -1.30 -13.48
CA ARG A 193 -11.39 -1.67 -13.98
C ARG A 193 -12.14 -0.43 -14.48
N PRO A 194 -13.20 -0.60 -15.30
CA PRO A 194 -14.08 0.50 -15.66
C PRO A 194 -14.61 1.22 -14.40
N VAL A 195 -14.65 2.55 -14.44
CA VAL A 195 -15.22 3.37 -13.38
C VAL A 195 -16.69 3.64 -13.70
N TYR A 196 -17.58 3.41 -12.74
CA TYR A 196 -19.02 3.58 -12.91
C TYR A 196 -19.54 4.75 -12.07
N GLY A 197 -20.36 5.62 -12.68
CA GLY A 197 -21.14 6.64 -11.98
C GLY A 197 -20.33 7.63 -11.15
N ARG A 198 -19.13 7.99 -11.62
CA ARG A 198 -18.23 8.99 -11.02
C ARG A 198 -18.07 10.24 -11.89
N ASP A 199 -19.04 10.51 -12.76
CA ASP A 199 -18.93 11.57 -13.77
C ASP A 199 -18.72 12.95 -13.11
N ARG A 200 -19.41 13.23 -12.01
CA ARG A 200 -19.25 14.50 -11.27
C ARG A 200 -17.85 14.66 -10.67
N GLU A 201 -17.29 13.58 -10.12
CA GLU A 201 -15.94 13.57 -9.58
C GLU A 201 -14.88 13.69 -10.68
N LEU A 202 -15.09 13.04 -11.83
CA LEU A 202 -14.25 13.20 -13.02
C LEU A 202 -14.30 14.64 -13.54
N ASP A 203 -15.47 15.24 -13.67
CA ASP A 203 -15.65 16.65 -14.08
C ASP A 203 -14.91 17.60 -13.14
N THR A 204 -14.94 17.32 -11.83
CA THR A 204 -14.20 18.09 -10.83
C THR A 204 -12.69 17.99 -11.02
N LEU A 205 -12.16 16.80 -11.33
CA LEU A 205 -10.74 16.59 -11.61
C LEU A 205 -10.32 17.27 -12.92
N HIS A 206 -11.15 17.20 -13.96
CA HIS A 206 -10.92 17.90 -15.22
C HIS A 206 -10.91 19.43 -15.01
N GLY A 207 -11.88 19.96 -14.27
CA GLY A 207 -11.95 21.39 -13.93
C GLY A 207 -10.73 21.87 -13.15
N TRP A 208 -10.38 21.17 -12.06
CA TRP A 208 -9.18 21.47 -11.26
C TRP A 208 -7.91 21.54 -12.11
N PHE A 209 -7.74 20.57 -13.00
CA PHE A 209 -6.56 20.49 -13.84
C PHE A 209 -6.57 21.58 -14.94
N ALA A 210 -7.72 21.86 -15.54
CA ALA A 210 -7.87 22.91 -16.55
C ALA A 210 -7.57 24.30 -15.96
N ASP A 211 -8.11 24.58 -14.77
CA ASP A 211 -7.95 25.84 -14.04
C ASP A 211 -6.52 26.07 -13.50
N ARG A 212 -5.66 25.05 -13.61
CA ARG A 212 -4.27 25.06 -13.17
C ARG A 212 -4.08 25.25 -11.68
N HIS A 213 -5.02 24.75 -10.87
CA HIS A 213 -4.86 24.75 -9.43
C HIS A 213 -3.63 23.92 -9.00
N PRO A 214 -2.85 24.37 -8.00
CA PRO A 214 -1.59 23.71 -7.62
C PRO A 214 -1.77 22.28 -7.09
N CYS A 215 -2.80 22.05 -6.27
CA CYS A 215 -2.97 20.80 -5.56
C CYS A 215 -4.43 20.32 -5.55
N MET A 216 -4.62 19.02 -5.77
CA MET A 216 -5.87 18.30 -5.53
C MET A 216 -5.64 17.25 -4.45
N VAL A 217 -6.57 17.13 -3.51
CA VAL A 217 -6.57 16.11 -2.47
C VAL A 217 -7.83 15.28 -2.60
N VAL A 218 -7.67 14.03 -3.01
CA VAL A 218 -8.75 13.06 -3.07
C VAL A 218 -8.70 12.20 -1.83
N HIS A 219 -9.73 12.27 -1.00
CA HIS A 219 -9.77 11.52 0.26
C HIS A 219 -11.08 10.76 0.44
N GLY A 220 -11.02 9.67 1.19
CA GLY A 220 -12.11 8.70 1.26
C GLY A 220 -11.68 7.41 1.95
N ILE A 221 -12.63 6.66 2.50
CA ILE A 221 -12.36 5.37 3.14
C ILE A 221 -11.63 4.39 2.21
N ALA A 222 -10.97 3.39 2.77
CA ALA A 222 -10.32 2.34 1.99
C ALA A 222 -11.31 1.70 1.01
N GLY A 223 -10.85 1.20 -0.15
CA GLY A 223 -11.71 0.47 -1.10
C GLY A 223 -12.84 1.27 -1.77
N ILE A 224 -12.97 2.58 -1.49
CA ILE A 224 -13.99 3.45 -2.10
C ILE A 224 -13.72 3.80 -3.58
N GLY A 225 -12.59 3.34 -4.13
CA GLY A 225 -12.21 3.57 -5.52
C GLY A 225 -11.40 4.85 -5.79
N LYS A 226 -10.69 5.42 -4.79
CA LYS A 226 -9.85 6.63 -4.99
C LYS A 226 -8.79 6.44 -6.06
N SER A 227 -7.90 5.46 -5.89
CA SER A 227 -6.81 5.18 -6.83
C SER A 227 -7.37 4.80 -8.20
N THR A 228 -8.50 4.07 -8.23
CA THR A 228 -9.23 3.71 -9.45
C THR A 228 -9.72 4.94 -10.21
N LEU A 229 -10.37 5.89 -9.52
CA LEU A 229 -10.85 7.13 -10.11
C LEU A 229 -9.71 7.96 -10.69
N ILE A 230 -8.62 8.15 -9.93
CA ILE A 230 -7.48 8.96 -10.37
C ILE A 230 -6.74 8.30 -11.53
N ALA A 231 -6.57 6.98 -11.49
CA ALA A 231 -5.95 6.25 -12.58
C ALA A 231 -6.77 6.38 -13.88
N HIS A 232 -8.10 6.25 -13.77
CA HIS A 232 -9.01 6.41 -14.91
C HIS A 232 -8.98 7.82 -15.50
N TRP A 233 -9.12 8.85 -14.66
CA TRP A 233 -9.00 10.25 -15.07
C TRP A 233 -7.65 10.53 -15.74
N LEU A 234 -6.56 10.05 -15.14
CA LEU A 234 -5.22 10.27 -15.67
C LEU A 234 -5.01 9.56 -17.00
N GLN A 235 -5.57 8.36 -17.19
CA GLN A 235 -5.52 7.65 -18.46
C GLN A 235 -6.19 8.45 -19.59
N GLN A 236 -7.41 8.95 -19.35
CA GLN A 236 -8.12 9.81 -20.32
C GLN A 236 -7.34 11.10 -20.62
N HIS A 237 -6.70 11.69 -19.60
CA HIS A 237 -5.93 12.90 -19.78
C HIS A 237 -4.64 12.67 -20.58
N MET A 238 -3.94 11.55 -20.34
CA MET A 238 -2.73 11.17 -21.06
C MET A 238 -2.99 10.80 -22.53
N GLU A 239 -4.21 10.38 -22.89
CA GLU A 239 -4.63 10.21 -24.29
C GLU A 239 -4.68 11.55 -25.03
N ASN A 240 -5.09 12.63 -24.34
CA ASN A 240 -5.15 13.99 -24.90
C ASN A 240 -3.80 14.72 -24.85
N ASP A 241 -2.99 14.49 -23.80
CA ASP A 241 -1.67 15.09 -23.60
C ASP A 241 -0.59 14.01 -23.41
N PRO A 242 -0.10 13.40 -24.51
CA PRO A 242 0.83 12.27 -24.45
C PRO A 242 2.24 12.65 -23.96
N HIS A 243 2.55 13.95 -23.88
CA HIS A 243 3.85 14.46 -23.42
C HIS A 243 3.83 14.88 -21.94
N LEU A 244 2.71 14.67 -21.24
CA LEU A 244 2.61 14.93 -19.81
C LEU A 244 3.63 14.11 -19.02
N SER A 245 4.42 14.79 -18.20
CA SER A 245 5.37 14.15 -17.29
C SER A 245 4.68 13.72 -16.00
N VAL A 246 4.29 12.45 -15.93
CA VAL A 246 3.60 11.85 -14.78
C VAL A 246 4.57 11.16 -13.83
N CYS A 247 4.38 11.38 -12.54
CA CYS A 247 4.97 10.63 -11.44
C CYS A 247 3.86 9.99 -10.59
N TRP A 248 3.58 8.71 -10.75
CA TRP A 248 2.69 8.00 -9.84
C TRP A 248 3.51 7.28 -8.76
N TYR A 249 3.48 7.79 -7.53
CA TYR A 249 4.19 7.21 -6.40
C TYR A 249 3.18 6.65 -5.39
N THR A 250 3.20 5.33 -5.15
CA THR A 250 2.35 4.70 -4.13
C THR A 250 3.07 4.65 -2.79
N CYS A 251 2.71 5.54 -1.87
CA CYS A 251 3.33 5.67 -0.57
C CYS A 251 3.13 4.42 0.29
N GLN A 252 4.21 4.01 0.95
CA GLN A 252 4.24 2.88 1.86
C GLN A 252 4.53 3.32 3.31
N PRO A 253 4.13 2.55 4.32
CA PRO A 253 4.38 2.87 5.73
C PRO A 253 5.86 3.09 6.09
N TRP A 254 6.77 2.45 5.34
CA TRP A 254 8.22 2.52 5.52
C TRP A 254 8.89 3.63 4.70
N ASP A 255 8.16 4.30 3.80
CA ASP A 255 8.71 5.39 3.02
C ASP A 255 9.11 6.57 3.90
N ARG A 256 10.17 7.26 3.48
CA ARG A 256 10.72 8.45 4.14
C ARG A 256 10.86 9.58 3.14
N ALA A 257 10.97 10.81 3.65
CA ALA A 257 11.14 12.01 2.85
C ALA A 257 12.31 11.89 1.85
N LEU A 258 13.43 11.30 2.27
CA LEU A 258 14.59 11.04 1.40
C LEU A 258 14.23 10.16 0.19
N GLY A 259 13.58 9.01 0.42
CA GLY A 259 13.23 8.07 -0.66
C GLY A 259 12.26 8.69 -1.68
N LEU A 260 11.28 9.45 -1.18
CA LEU A 260 10.37 10.22 -2.03
C LEU A 260 11.12 11.30 -2.81
N ALA A 261 11.94 12.12 -2.15
CA ALA A 261 12.69 13.20 -2.78
C ALA A 261 13.61 12.68 -3.90
N THR A 262 14.37 11.61 -3.64
CA THR A 262 15.22 10.96 -4.65
C THR A 262 14.41 10.47 -5.86
N SER A 263 13.26 9.85 -5.61
CA SER A 263 12.36 9.37 -6.67
C SER A 263 11.84 10.53 -7.53
N LEU A 264 11.47 11.65 -6.90
CA LEU A 264 11.02 12.84 -7.60
C LEU A 264 12.14 13.48 -8.43
N LEU A 265 13.37 13.57 -7.93
CA LEU A 265 14.50 14.11 -8.70
C LEU A 265 14.72 13.34 -10.00
N HIS A 266 14.73 12.01 -9.92
CA HIS A 266 14.85 11.16 -11.09
C HIS A 266 13.72 11.44 -12.11
N ARG A 267 12.49 11.67 -11.64
CA ARG A 267 11.37 12.04 -12.51
C ARG A 267 11.51 13.42 -13.16
N PHE A 268 12.09 14.38 -12.45
CA PHE A 268 12.41 15.69 -13.01
C PHE A 268 13.54 15.64 -14.04
N GLY A 269 14.16 14.47 -14.25
CA GLY A 269 15.29 14.29 -15.15
C GLY A 269 16.63 14.67 -14.53
N ILE A 270 16.69 14.78 -13.19
CA ILE A 270 17.89 15.11 -12.44
C ILE A 270 18.58 13.82 -12.05
N ASP A 271 19.84 13.67 -12.47
CA ASP A 271 20.71 12.54 -12.16
C ASP A 271 22.18 13.02 -12.07
N GLU A 272 23.11 12.10 -11.83
CA GLU A 272 24.54 12.43 -11.73
C GLU A 272 25.13 13.07 -13.00
N THR A 273 24.49 12.86 -14.17
CA THR A 273 24.93 13.41 -15.45
C THR A 273 24.33 14.79 -15.75
N HIS A 274 23.20 15.11 -15.12
CA HIS A 274 22.47 16.35 -15.34
C HIS A 274 21.88 16.89 -14.03
N ASP A 275 22.72 17.61 -13.27
CA ASP A 275 22.33 18.33 -12.05
C ASP A 275 22.99 19.73 -11.99
N PRO A 276 22.59 20.67 -12.86
CA PRO A 276 23.23 21.97 -12.97
C PRO A 276 23.08 22.85 -11.72
N TYR A 277 22.05 22.58 -10.92
CA TYR A 277 21.76 23.28 -9.67
C TYR A 277 22.25 22.52 -8.43
N ARG A 278 22.94 21.38 -8.59
CA ARG A 278 23.48 20.55 -7.51
C ARG A 278 22.41 20.13 -6.49
N ILE A 279 21.22 19.79 -6.94
CA ILE A 279 20.10 19.41 -6.10
C ILE A 279 20.41 18.09 -5.36
N ILE A 280 21.16 17.17 -5.97
CA ILE A 280 21.52 15.88 -5.35
C ILE A 280 22.37 16.10 -4.09
N GLU A 281 23.24 17.11 -4.07
CA GLU A 281 24.05 17.46 -2.89
C GLU A 281 23.21 17.91 -1.67
N THR A 282 21.93 18.26 -1.87
CA THR A 282 21.03 18.59 -0.76
C THR A 282 20.45 17.35 -0.08
N LEU A 283 20.61 16.18 -0.69
CA LEU A 283 20.17 14.92 -0.12
C LEU A 283 21.22 14.41 0.90
N PRO A 284 20.79 13.96 2.09
CA PRO A 284 21.69 13.40 3.08
C PRO A 284 22.38 12.13 2.55
N LEU A 285 23.71 12.09 2.68
CA LEU A 285 24.55 10.94 2.29
C LEU A 285 24.52 9.81 3.33
N THR A 286 24.19 10.13 4.57
CA THR A 286 24.14 9.18 5.68
C THR A 286 22.70 8.71 5.95
N PRO A 287 22.46 7.39 6.07
CA PRO A 287 21.15 6.87 6.46
C PRO A 287 20.70 7.45 7.80
N GLY A 288 19.53 8.10 7.82
CA GLY A 288 18.93 8.66 9.04
C GLY A 288 19.27 10.12 9.33
N ALA A 289 20.11 10.78 8.53
CA ALA A 289 20.28 12.22 8.61
C ALA A 289 19.05 12.95 8.03
N ASP A 290 18.73 14.10 8.63
CA ASP A 290 17.64 14.94 8.18
C ASP A 290 17.99 15.62 6.85
N MET A 291 17.01 15.68 5.95
CA MET A 291 17.13 16.34 4.66
C MET A 291 16.92 17.85 4.81
N ASP A 292 17.79 18.66 4.21
CA ASP A 292 17.57 20.10 4.08
C ASP A 292 16.51 20.37 3.01
N VAL A 293 15.25 20.26 3.42
CA VAL A 293 14.09 20.43 2.54
C VAL A 293 14.06 21.83 1.91
N ASP A 294 14.52 22.85 2.63
CA ASP A 294 14.51 24.23 2.13
C ASP A 294 15.57 24.47 1.04
N ALA A 295 16.76 23.90 1.20
CA ALA A 295 17.77 23.90 0.14
C ALA A 295 17.30 23.10 -1.08
N TRP A 296 16.75 21.90 -0.86
CA TRP A 296 16.18 21.06 -1.90
C TRP A 296 15.11 21.81 -2.71
N ARG A 297 14.12 22.40 -2.02
CA ARG A 297 13.04 23.19 -2.63
C ARG A 297 13.58 24.35 -3.46
N ARG A 298 14.51 25.15 -2.92
CA ARG A 298 15.03 26.34 -3.63
C ARG A 298 15.80 25.96 -4.89
N ARG A 299 16.67 24.95 -4.82
CA ARG A 299 17.45 24.49 -5.98
C ARG A 299 16.56 23.83 -7.03
N LEU A 300 15.58 23.02 -6.60
CA LEU A 300 14.60 22.44 -7.51
C LEU A 300 13.74 23.50 -8.19
N MET A 301 13.28 24.53 -7.47
CA MET A 301 12.55 25.64 -8.09
C MET A 301 13.40 26.35 -9.15
N ALA A 302 14.67 26.64 -8.86
CA ALA A 302 15.57 27.25 -9.83
C ALA A 302 15.67 26.42 -11.11
N TYR A 303 15.87 25.10 -10.98
CA TYR A 303 15.84 24.16 -12.10
C TYR A 303 14.53 24.20 -12.89
N MET A 304 13.38 24.16 -12.20
CA MET A 304 12.06 24.13 -12.84
C MET A 304 11.69 25.44 -13.56
N THR A 305 12.33 26.56 -13.20
CA THR A 305 12.16 27.85 -13.91
C THR A 305 13.15 28.06 -15.05
N ASP A 306 14.20 27.24 -15.16
CA ASP A 306 15.22 27.38 -16.19
C ASP A 306 14.83 26.60 -17.47
N ALA A 307 14.13 27.29 -18.36
CA ALA A 307 13.69 26.72 -19.63
C ALA A 307 14.86 26.27 -20.54
N ASN A 308 16.07 26.83 -20.39
CA ASN A 308 17.22 26.41 -21.20
C ASN A 308 17.75 25.07 -20.72
N THR A 309 17.96 24.93 -19.41
CA THR A 309 18.38 23.68 -18.79
C THR A 309 17.41 22.53 -19.10
N ILE A 310 16.11 22.78 -18.92
CA ILE A 310 15.09 21.75 -19.19
C ILE A 310 15.11 21.35 -20.68
N ARG A 311 15.19 22.32 -21.60
CA ARG A 311 15.29 22.03 -23.04
C ARG A 311 16.53 21.23 -23.39
N GLU A 312 17.67 21.53 -22.79
CA GLU A 312 18.91 20.80 -22.99
C GLU A 312 18.76 19.33 -22.54
N ARG A 313 18.17 19.10 -21.36
CA ARG A 313 17.95 17.75 -20.83
C ARG A 313 17.04 16.91 -21.71
N PHE A 314 15.95 17.49 -22.20
CA PHE A 314 14.94 16.78 -22.97
C PHE A 314 15.11 16.96 -24.50
N LYS A 315 16.27 17.43 -24.96
CA LYS A 315 16.54 17.72 -26.37
C LYS A 315 16.37 16.50 -27.29
N ASP A 316 16.78 15.33 -26.80
CA ASP A 316 16.71 14.07 -27.54
C ASP A 316 15.43 13.27 -27.21
N SER A 317 14.53 13.83 -26.40
CA SER A 317 13.26 13.19 -26.03
C SER A 317 12.19 13.44 -27.09
N ALA A 318 11.48 12.39 -27.50
CA ALA A 318 10.33 12.50 -28.39
C ALA A 318 9.25 13.38 -27.74
N GLY A 319 8.99 14.56 -28.32
CA GLY A 319 8.06 15.55 -27.78
C GLY A 319 8.68 16.79 -27.13
N GLY A 320 10.01 16.82 -26.96
CA GLY A 320 10.70 17.91 -26.29
C GLY A 320 10.47 17.92 -24.76
N PRO A 321 10.75 19.03 -24.08
CA PRO A 321 10.57 19.12 -22.63
C PRO A 321 9.09 19.01 -22.25
N PRO A 322 8.78 18.37 -21.11
CA PRO A 322 7.40 18.28 -20.66
C PRO A 322 6.85 19.69 -20.37
N PRO A 323 5.60 19.99 -20.78
CA PRO A 323 5.03 21.31 -20.59
C PRO A 323 4.82 21.64 -19.10
N TYR A 324 4.60 20.61 -18.28
CA TYR A 324 4.52 20.66 -16.82
C TYR A 324 4.65 19.24 -16.26
N TRP A 325 4.89 19.14 -14.95
CA TRP A 325 4.96 17.88 -14.22
C TRP A 325 3.67 17.65 -13.41
N LEU A 326 3.19 16.42 -13.40
CA LEU A 326 2.11 15.97 -12.52
C LEU A 326 2.64 14.89 -11.58
N ILE A 327 2.60 15.17 -10.27
CA ILE A 327 2.93 14.19 -9.24
C ILE A 327 1.62 13.68 -8.63
N VAL A 328 1.42 12.37 -8.66
CA VAL A 328 0.37 11.66 -7.94
C VAL A 328 1.01 10.90 -6.78
N LEU A 329 0.67 11.28 -5.55
CA LEU A 329 1.09 10.56 -4.34
C LEU A 329 -0.11 9.76 -3.83
N ASP A 330 -0.12 8.46 -4.14
CA ASP A 330 -1.16 7.54 -3.68
C ASP A 330 -0.88 7.07 -2.25
N ASP A 331 -1.94 6.87 -1.46
CA ASP A 331 -1.87 6.50 -0.04
C ASP A 331 -0.94 7.40 0.81
N VAL A 332 -0.93 8.72 0.55
CA VAL A 332 0.02 9.68 1.19
C VAL A 332 -0.10 9.77 2.71
N HIS A 333 -1.23 9.37 3.29
CA HIS A 333 -1.42 9.30 4.75
C HIS A 333 -0.31 8.50 5.46
N TYR A 334 0.29 7.49 4.82
CA TYR A 334 1.41 6.72 5.39
C TYR A 334 2.66 7.54 5.67
N ILE A 335 2.89 8.61 4.89
CA ILE A 335 4.07 9.47 5.01
C ILE A 335 3.74 10.89 5.47
N SER A 336 2.46 11.23 5.59
CA SER A 336 1.97 12.59 5.87
C SER A 336 2.67 13.27 7.05
N GLU A 337 2.84 12.57 8.16
CA GLU A 337 3.55 13.07 9.34
C GLU A 337 5.07 13.04 9.17
N LYS A 338 5.64 11.92 8.68
CA LYS A 338 7.10 11.72 8.55
C LYS A 338 7.74 12.60 7.48
N ALA A 339 6.99 13.00 6.46
CA ALA A 339 7.44 13.79 5.32
C ALA A 339 6.73 15.15 5.22
N ARG A 340 6.11 15.62 6.32
CA ARG A 340 5.30 16.86 6.36
C ARG A 340 6.01 18.05 5.72
N HIS A 341 7.27 18.29 6.06
CA HIS A 341 8.05 19.41 5.52
C HIS A 341 8.29 19.30 4.01
N LEU A 342 8.55 18.08 3.52
CA LEU A 342 8.72 17.82 2.08
C LEU A 342 7.40 18.00 1.34
N LEU A 343 6.29 17.47 1.85
CA LEU A 343 4.96 17.64 1.26
C LEU A 343 4.57 19.13 1.21
N GLY A 344 4.79 19.87 2.29
CA GLY A 344 4.60 21.32 2.30
C GLY A 344 5.47 22.06 1.28
N SER A 345 6.70 21.59 1.06
CA SER A 345 7.60 22.16 0.04
C SER A 345 7.15 21.82 -1.38
N LEU A 346 6.60 20.63 -1.62
CA LEU A 346 5.98 20.27 -2.91
C LEU A 346 4.77 21.15 -3.22
N LEU A 347 3.92 21.45 -2.24
CA LEU A 347 2.81 22.39 -2.41
C LEU A 347 3.32 23.79 -2.79
N GLN A 348 4.39 24.27 -2.15
CA GLN A 348 4.99 25.56 -2.49
C GLN A 348 5.61 25.58 -3.89
N LEU A 349 6.22 24.47 -4.33
CA LEU A 349 6.71 24.30 -5.69
C LEU A 349 5.57 24.32 -6.70
N ALA A 350 4.46 23.63 -6.41
CA ALA A 350 3.28 23.61 -7.28
C ALA A 350 2.63 24.99 -7.44
N GLN A 351 2.72 25.85 -6.41
CA GLN A 351 2.19 27.22 -6.49
C GLN A 351 3.00 28.14 -7.40
N LYS A 352 4.31 27.91 -7.53
CA LYS A 352 5.25 28.84 -8.19
C LYS A 352 5.90 28.28 -9.45
N GLY A 353 5.76 26.98 -9.67
CA GLY A 353 6.41 26.25 -10.75
C GLY A 353 5.42 25.57 -11.69
N PRO A 354 5.93 25.01 -12.80
CA PRO A 354 5.17 24.17 -13.72
C PRO A 354 4.91 22.77 -13.13
N LEU A 355 4.39 22.70 -11.90
CA LEU A 355 4.14 21.46 -11.17
C LEU A 355 2.71 21.45 -10.65
N ARG A 356 2.05 20.30 -10.75
CA ARG A 356 0.80 20.01 -10.05
C ARG A 356 0.94 18.77 -9.21
N VAL A 357 0.27 18.76 -8.07
CA VAL A 357 0.32 17.66 -7.10
C VAL A 357 -1.08 17.14 -6.86
N LEU A 358 -1.26 15.83 -6.96
CA LEU A 358 -2.47 15.13 -6.61
C LEU A 358 -2.15 14.19 -5.45
N LEU A 359 -2.79 14.42 -4.31
CA LEU A 359 -2.64 13.64 -3.09
C LEU A 359 -3.84 12.72 -2.91
N VAL A 360 -3.61 11.42 -2.80
CA VAL A 360 -4.67 10.45 -2.48
C VAL A 360 -4.48 9.96 -1.07
N SER A 361 -5.53 10.05 -0.26
CA SER A 361 -5.46 9.74 1.17
C SER A 361 -6.69 9.00 1.66
N ARG A 362 -6.52 8.22 2.73
CA ARG A 362 -7.66 7.59 3.42
C ARG A 362 -8.34 8.54 4.42
N THR A 363 -7.60 9.55 4.86
CA THR A 363 -8.04 10.52 5.86
C THR A 363 -7.80 11.93 5.35
N GLU A 364 -8.43 12.91 5.99
CA GLU A 364 -8.03 14.32 5.83
C GLU A 364 -6.54 14.46 6.20
N LEU A 365 -5.82 15.32 5.49
CA LEU A 365 -4.37 15.49 5.65
C LEU A 365 -4.07 16.75 6.46
N SER A 366 -3.11 16.64 7.37
CA SER A 366 -2.66 17.76 8.21
C SER A 366 -1.61 18.65 7.52
N VAL A 367 -1.21 18.34 6.28
CA VAL A 367 -0.03 18.92 5.60
C VAL A 367 -0.25 20.34 5.07
N TYR A 368 -1.50 20.80 4.98
CA TYR A 368 -1.90 22.16 4.61
C TYR A 368 -2.93 22.72 5.61
N ASP A 369 -3.11 24.04 5.60
CA ASP A 369 -4.07 24.73 6.47
C ASP A 369 -5.45 24.81 5.78
N ARG A 370 -6.56 24.85 6.54
CA ARG A 370 -7.91 25.07 5.98
C ARG A 370 -7.99 26.38 5.18
N ARG A 371 -7.17 27.38 5.50
CA ARG A 371 -7.04 28.62 4.72
C ARG A 371 -6.50 28.38 3.31
N ASP A 372 -5.68 27.34 3.11
CA ASP A 372 -5.16 26.94 1.81
C ASP A 372 -6.26 26.39 0.90
N VAL A 373 -7.35 25.89 1.49
CA VAL A 373 -8.55 25.38 0.80
C VAL A 373 -9.59 26.48 0.57
N HIS A 374 -9.95 27.23 1.60
CA HIS A 374 -11.10 28.14 1.54
C HIS A 374 -10.78 29.59 1.17
N ILE A 375 -9.53 30.03 1.36
CA ILE A 375 -9.16 31.45 1.20
C ILE A 375 -8.13 31.62 0.07
N ARG A 376 -7.05 30.85 0.12
CA ARG A 376 -5.92 30.99 -0.82
C ARG A 376 -6.12 30.22 -2.11
N ASP A 377 -7.10 29.32 -2.14
CA ASP A 377 -7.44 28.48 -3.29
C ASP A 377 -6.25 27.68 -3.85
N THR A 378 -5.32 27.29 -2.98
CA THR A 378 -4.10 26.56 -3.35
C THR A 378 -4.28 25.05 -3.32
N VAL A 379 -5.29 24.56 -2.57
CA VAL A 379 -5.61 23.14 -2.41
C VAL A 379 -7.11 22.96 -2.65
N ARG A 380 -7.48 22.07 -3.57
CA ARG A 380 -8.86 21.58 -3.74
C ARG A 380 -9.02 20.24 -3.05
N GLU A 381 -10.12 20.03 -2.35
CA GLU A 381 -10.45 18.75 -1.73
C GLU A 381 -11.63 18.10 -2.45
N LEU A 382 -11.51 16.79 -2.71
CA LEU A 382 -12.53 15.96 -3.32
C LEU A 382 -12.79 14.74 -2.41
N PRO A 383 -13.80 14.82 -1.51
CA PRO A 383 -14.20 13.69 -0.69
C PRO A 383 -14.97 12.67 -1.54
N LEU A 384 -14.51 11.42 -1.55
CA LEU A 384 -15.23 10.32 -2.18
C LEU A 384 -16.18 9.63 -1.20
N LYS A 385 -17.41 9.44 -1.69
CA LYS A 385 -18.50 8.70 -1.04
C LYS A 385 -18.74 7.36 -1.74
N GLY A 386 -19.62 6.53 -1.19
CA GLY A 386 -20.16 5.36 -1.91
C GLY A 386 -20.79 5.77 -3.25
N LEU A 387 -20.92 4.81 -4.15
CA LEU A 387 -21.65 4.96 -5.40
C LEU A 387 -23.11 5.29 -5.11
N SER A 388 -23.72 6.14 -5.95
CA SER A 388 -25.15 6.40 -5.86
C SER A 388 -25.97 5.17 -6.23
N LEU A 389 -27.28 5.23 -6.01
CA LEU A 389 -28.20 4.18 -6.43
C LEU A 389 -28.16 4.00 -7.95
N GLU A 390 -28.16 5.09 -8.71
CA GLU A 390 -28.09 5.08 -10.18
C GLU A 390 -26.78 4.48 -10.67
N ALA A 391 -25.66 4.82 -10.01
CA ALA A 391 -24.35 4.27 -10.32
C ALA A 391 -24.28 2.75 -10.01
N THR A 392 -24.93 2.34 -8.92
CA THR A 392 -25.04 0.93 -8.52
C THR A 392 -25.86 0.15 -9.52
N GLU A 393 -26.99 0.70 -9.98
CA GLU A 393 -27.83 0.12 -11.02
C GLU A 393 -27.08 -0.01 -12.34
N ALA A 394 -26.35 1.03 -12.75
CA ALA A 394 -25.51 0.99 -13.94
C ALA A 394 -24.45 -0.12 -13.86
N TRP A 395 -23.73 -0.26 -12.72
CA TRP A 395 -22.78 -1.35 -12.52
C TRP A 395 -23.48 -2.71 -12.63
N LEU A 396 -24.57 -2.93 -11.88
CA LEU A 396 -25.27 -4.22 -11.88
C LEU A 396 -25.78 -4.60 -13.28
N SER A 397 -26.19 -3.63 -14.09
CA SER A 397 -26.63 -3.87 -15.47
C SER A 397 -25.54 -4.45 -16.39
N THR A 398 -24.27 -4.27 -16.04
CA THR A 398 -23.13 -4.85 -16.78
C THR A 398 -22.82 -6.30 -16.36
N LEU A 399 -23.39 -6.76 -15.23
CA LEU A 399 -23.19 -8.13 -14.78
C LEU A 399 -24.04 -9.08 -15.63
N GLU A 400 -23.42 -10.08 -16.27
CA GLU A 400 -24.11 -11.13 -17.03
C GLU A 400 -24.85 -12.15 -16.14
N SER A 401 -25.34 -11.73 -14.96
CA SER A 401 -26.05 -12.59 -14.02
C SER A 401 -27.55 -12.37 -14.12
N LYS A 402 -28.30 -13.43 -14.46
CA LYS A 402 -29.78 -13.41 -14.50
C LYS A 402 -30.42 -13.31 -13.11
N ASP A 403 -29.65 -13.53 -12.05
CA ASP A 403 -30.12 -13.58 -10.65
C ASP A 403 -29.53 -12.45 -9.78
N ALA A 404 -29.05 -11.36 -10.40
CA ALA A 404 -28.54 -10.22 -9.65
C ALA A 404 -29.65 -9.61 -8.77
N PRO A 405 -29.41 -9.38 -7.45
CA PRO A 405 -30.41 -8.77 -6.58
C PRO A 405 -30.77 -7.35 -7.07
N PRO A 406 -31.97 -6.83 -6.76
CA PRO A 406 -32.37 -5.48 -7.13
C PRO A 406 -31.36 -4.43 -6.66
N ALA A 407 -31.06 -3.44 -7.52
CA ALA A 407 -30.07 -2.42 -7.23
C ALA A 407 -30.31 -1.68 -5.91
N LYS A 408 -31.58 -1.46 -5.56
CA LYS A 408 -31.98 -0.84 -4.30
C LYS A 408 -31.58 -1.67 -3.08
N GLU A 409 -31.72 -3.00 -3.15
CA GLU A 409 -31.35 -3.92 -2.08
C GLU A 409 -29.83 -4.00 -1.94
N VAL A 410 -29.11 -4.10 -3.07
CA VAL A 410 -27.64 -4.11 -3.08
C VAL A 410 -27.09 -2.80 -2.52
N HIS A 411 -27.59 -1.65 -2.96
CA HIS A 411 -27.14 -0.35 -2.48
C HIS A 411 -27.44 -0.16 -0.98
N ALA A 412 -28.61 -0.61 -0.50
CA ALA A 412 -28.92 -0.58 0.93
C ALA A 412 -27.98 -1.48 1.75
N ALA A 413 -27.63 -2.65 1.21
CA ALA A 413 -26.72 -3.59 1.84
C ALA A 413 -25.28 -3.07 1.91
N THR A 414 -24.75 -2.56 0.79
CA THR A 414 -23.32 -2.23 0.65
C THR A 414 -23.00 -0.76 0.93
N GLY A 415 -24.01 0.11 0.93
CA GLY A 415 -23.82 1.56 0.93
C GLY A 415 -23.17 2.10 -0.35
N GLY A 416 -23.32 1.37 -1.46
CA GLY A 416 -22.68 1.70 -2.73
C GLY A 416 -21.15 1.55 -2.69
N HIS A 417 -20.59 0.82 -1.73
CA HIS A 417 -19.14 0.69 -1.62
C HIS A 417 -18.56 -0.12 -2.81
N PRO A 418 -17.67 0.44 -3.65
CA PRO A 418 -17.16 -0.24 -4.85
C PRO A 418 -16.53 -1.60 -4.58
N LEU A 419 -15.71 -1.74 -3.53
CA LEU A 419 -15.16 -3.05 -3.17
C LEU A 419 -16.24 -4.10 -2.84
N ALA A 420 -17.36 -3.69 -2.24
CA ALA A 420 -18.45 -4.61 -1.95
C ALA A 420 -19.17 -5.03 -3.24
N MET A 421 -19.28 -4.12 -4.22
CA MET A 421 -19.79 -4.44 -5.55
C MET A 421 -18.88 -5.42 -6.29
N GLU A 422 -17.56 -5.26 -6.19
CA GLU A 422 -16.59 -6.21 -6.76
C GLU A 422 -16.71 -7.60 -6.12
N LEU A 423 -16.87 -7.66 -4.79
CA LEU A 423 -17.08 -8.93 -4.10
C LEU A 423 -18.43 -9.57 -4.47
N LEU A 424 -19.48 -8.77 -4.68
CA LEU A 424 -20.76 -9.24 -5.19
C LEU A 424 -20.61 -9.83 -6.60
N GLU A 425 -19.85 -9.18 -7.49
CA GLU A 425 -19.55 -9.69 -8.83
C GLU A 425 -18.82 -11.04 -8.79
N LEU A 426 -17.84 -11.18 -7.88
CA LEU A 426 -17.03 -12.41 -7.77
C LEU A 426 -17.78 -13.57 -7.11
N TYR A 427 -18.60 -13.31 -6.10
CA TYR A 427 -19.18 -14.34 -5.23
C TYR A 427 -20.71 -14.44 -5.29
N GLY A 428 -21.38 -13.52 -5.99
CA GLY A 428 -22.84 -13.48 -6.13
C GLY A 428 -23.59 -13.06 -4.85
N GLN A 429 -22.90 -12.66 -3.77
CA GLN A 429 -23.52 -12.26 -2.50
C GLN A 429 -23.04 -10.88 -2.03
N PRO A 430 -23.95 -10.00 -1.58
CA PRO A 430 -23.60 -8.63 -1.16
C PRO A 430 -22.92 -8.56 0.21
N THR A 431 -23.04 -9.61 1.03
CA THR A 431 -22.51 -9.70 2.40
C THR A 431 -21.53 -10.88 2.57
N HIS A 432 -20.53 -10.94 1.69
CA HIS A 432 -19.50 -11.99 1.75
C HIS A 432 -18.59 -11.86 3.00
N LYS A 433 -18.02 -12.97 3.48
CA LYS A 433 -17.13 -12.99 4.66
C LYS A 433 -15.92 -12.06 4.51
N ASP A 434 -15.37 -11.95 3.29
CA ASP A 434 -14.25 -11.04 3.01
C ASP A 434 -14.64 -9.57 3.06
N TRP A 435 -15.90 -9.22 2.73
CA TRP A 435 -16.40 -7.85 2.88
C TRP A 435 -16.47 -7.45 4.36
N LEU A 436 -16.94 -8.36 5.21
CA LEU A 436 -17.02 -8.12 6.65
C LEU A 436 -15.62 -8.00 7.30
N ARG A 437 -14.65 -8.83 6.87
CA ARG A 437 -13.26 -8.69 7.31
C ARG A 437 -12.66 -7.36 6.88
N PHE A 438 -12.95 -6.92 5.65
CA PHE A 438 -12.53 -5.61 5.18
C PHE A 438 -13.10 -4.48 6.04
N LEU A 439 -14.41 -4.51 6.35
CA LEU A 439 -15.03 -3.51 7.23
C LEU A 439 -14.33 -3.42 8.60
N ASP A 440 -13.87 -4.55 9.14
CA ASP A 440 -13.10 -4.56 10.39
C ASP A 440 -11.72 -3.94 10.25
N GLU A 441 -10.90 -4.48 9.35
CA GLU A 441 -9.48 -4.18 9.24
C GLU A 441 -9.24 -2.76 8.72
N GLU A 442 -10.08 -2.32 7.78
CA GLU A 442 -9.83 -1.12 6.99
C GLU A 442 -10.69 0.07 7.41
N ILE A 443 -11.79 -0.17 8.13
CA ILE A 443 -12.68 0.89 8.61
C ILE A 443 -12.75 0.88 10.14
N LEU A 444 -13.34 -0.14 10.76
CA LEU A 444 -13.68 -0.13 12.18
C LEU A 444 -12.47 -0.08 13.13
N LEU A 445 -11.37 -0.76 12.81
CA LEU A 445 -10.13 -0.74 13.62
C LEU A 445 -9.35 0.57 13.50
N ARG A 446 -9.65 1.41 12.50
CA ARG A 446 -8.97 2.70 12.27
C ARG A 446 -9.74 3.88 12.84
N LEU A 447 -11.01 3.69 13.23
CA LEU A 447 -11.83 4.73 13.82
C LEU A 447 -11.45 5.00 15.28
N PRO A 448 -11.48 6.27 15.74
CA PRO A 448 -11.39 6.60 17.15
C PRO A 448 -12.45 5.86 17.99
N ASP A 449 -12.11 5.48 19.23
CA ASP A 449 -12.99 4.70 20.10
C ASP A 449 -14.38 5.34 20.29
N LYS A 450 -14.44 6.67 20.38
CA LYS A 450 -15.72 7.40 20.49
C LYS A 450 -16.57 7.31 19.23
N GLU A 451 -15.96 7.38 18.06
CA GLU A 451 -16.67 7.24 16.77
C GLU A 451 -17.15 5.81 16.58
N LYS A 452 -16.31 4.83 16.95
CA LYS A 452 -16.69 3.41 16.94
C LYS A 452 -17.87 3.13 17.88
N GLU A 453 -17.86 3.67 19.10
CA GLU A 453 -18.96 3.49 20.05
C GLU A 453 -20.25 4.18 19.59
N LEU A 454 -20.15 5.32 18.90
CA LEU A 454 -21.28 6.00 18.26
C LEU A 454 -21.93 5.11 17.20
N LEU A 455 -21.15 4.58 16.27
CA LEU A 455 -21.65 3.65 15.24
C LEU A 455 -22.20 2.36 15.86
N ALA A 456 -21.49 1.77 16.84
CA ALA A 456 -21.93 0.56 17.52
C ALA A 456 -23.24 0.75 18.30
N THR A 457 -23.44 1.93 18.89
CA THR A 457 -24.70 2.26 19.55
C THR A 457 -25.82 2.40 18.53
N LEU A 458 -25.58 3.15 17.44
CA LEU A 458 -26.56 3.32 16.38
C LEU A 458 -26.94 2.00 15.69
N ALA A 459 -26.02 1.04 15.58
CA ALA A 459 -26.28 -0.26 14.97
C ALA A 459 -27.41 -1.06 15.66
N VAL A 460 -27.62 -0.83 16.96
CA VAL A 460 -28.67 -1.49 17.75
C VAL A 460 -30.06 -0.87 17.49
N ALA A 461 -30.13 0.31 16.89
CA ALA A 461 -31.39 0.98 16.58
C ALA A 461 -32.20 0.18 15.54
N GLN A 462 -33.53 0.26 15.66
CA GLN A 462 -34.48 -0.38 14.73
C GLN A 462 -35.01 0.59 13.65
N SER A 463 -34.79 1.90 13.84
CA SER A 463 -35.20 2.99 12.95
C SER A 463 -34.20 4.14 13.07
N PRO A 464 -34.15 5.07 12.08
CA PRO A 464 -33.32 6.27 12.15
C PRO A 464 -33.47 6.99 13.50
N VAL A 465 -32.35 7.47 14.04
CA VAL A 465 -32.28 8.06 15.39
C VAL A 465 -31.95 9.55 15.30
N PRO A 466 -32.75 10.45 15.88
CA PRO A 466 -32.40 11.87 15.94
C PRO A 466 -31.02 12.11 16.55
N TRP A 467 -30.23 13.02 15.96
CA TRP A 467 -28.84 13.27 16.38
C TRP A 467 -28.72 13.55 17.88
N GLU A 468 -29.62 14.36 18.44
CA GLU A 468 -29.59 14.72 19.86
C GLU A 468 -29.72 13.50 20.79
N ALA A 469 -30.58 12.55 20.43
CA ALA A 469 -30.79 11.33 21.20
C ALA A 469 -29.55 10.42 21.11
N LEU A 470 -29.00 10.23 19.90
CA LEU A 470 -27.79 9.44 19.69
C LEU A 470 -26.60 10.05 20.44
N ALA A 471 -26.37 11.36 20.30
CA ALA A 471 -25.28 12.08 20.93
C ALA A 471 -25.35 11.99 22.47
N LYS A 472 -26.54 12.15 23.05
CA LYS A 472 -26.76 11.97 24.49
C LYS A 472 -26.48 10.53 24.93
N GLY A 473 -26.92 9.54 24.16
CA GLY A 473 -26.71 8.13 24.44
C GLY A 473 -25.24 7.72 24.52
N VAL A 474 -24.36 8.33 23.72
CA VAL A 474 -22.92 8.03 23.72
C VAL A 474 -22.05 9.09 24.41
N GLY A 475 -22.64 10.13 25.01
CA GLY A 475 -21.89 11.22 25.63
C GLY A 475 -21.05 12.02 24.62
N TRP A 476 -21.55 12.17 23.39
CA TRP A 476 -20.94 12.97 22.34
C TRP A 476 -21.33 14.44 22.47
N ASN A 477 -20.34 15.33 22.47
CA ASN A 477 -20.56 16.77 22.54
C ASN A 477 -20.28 17.39 21.18
N GLY A 478 -21.29 18.04 20.60
CA GLY A 478 -21.17 18.80 19.35
C GLY A 478 -22.02 18.26 18.21
N LEU A 479 -21.64 18.64 16.99
CA LEU A 479 -22.31 18.23 15.75
C LEU A 479 -21.95 16.78 15.38
N PRO A 480 -22.73 16.17 14.45
CA PRO A 480 -22.39 14.87 13.88
C PRO A 480 -20.95 14.84 13.38
N PRO A 481 -20.20 13.72 13.54
CA PRO A 481 -18.82 13.66 13.11
C PRO A 481 -18.74 13.82 11.59
N GLU A 482 -18.23 14.97 11.14
CA GLU A 482 -18.20 15.32 9.70
C GLU A 482 -17.52 14.23 8.87
N ASN A 483 -16.46 13.62 9.38
CA ASN A 483 -15.72 12.57 8.68
C ASN A 483 -16.59 11.33 8.40
N LEU A 484 -17.43 10.92 9.35
CA LEU A 484 -18.33 9.77 9.18
C LEU A 484 -19.44 10.08 8.16
N VAL A 485 -19.96 11.30 8.16
CA VAL A 485 -21.00 11.75 7.22
C VAL A 485 -20.42 11.95 5.82
N LYS A 486 -19.26 12.61 5.70
CA LYS A 486 -18.55 12.85 4.43
C LYS A 486 -18.20 11.54 3.72
N HIS A 487 -17.92 10.48 4.45
CA HIS A 487 -17.57 9.17 3.88
C HIS A 487 -18.72 8.16 3.83
N GLY A 488 -19.93 8.55 4.23
CA GLY A 488 -21.11 7.68 4.16
C GLY A 488 -21.10 6.53 5.17
N LEU A 489 -20.27 6.60 6.22
CA LEU A 489 -20.32 5.67 7.35
C LEU A 489 -21.49 5.98 8.28
N LEU A 490 -21.87 7.26 8.37
CA LEU A 490 -23.04 7.75 9.07
C LEU A 490 -23.95 8.43 8.04
N LEU A 491 -25.19 7.96 7.93
CA LEU A 491 -26.17 8.49 6.99
C LEU A 491 -27.09 9.47 7.69
N GLU A 492 -27.34 10.58 7.03
CA GLU A 492 -28.31 11.58 7.46
C GLU A 492 -29.57 11.41 6.61
N LEU A 493 -30.62 10.86 7.22
CA LEU A 493 -31.95 10.69 6.63
C LEU A 493 -32.89 11.75 7.22
N GLU A 494 -34.06 11.95 6.59
CA GLU A 494 -35.07 12.91 7.07
C GLU A 494 -35.48 12.65 8.53
N ASP A 495 -35.59 11.36 8.91
CA ASP A 495 -36.00 10.92 10.25
C ASP A 495 -34.84 10.78 11.25
N GLY A 496 -33.60 11.05 10.84
CA GLY A 496 -32.42 11.02 11.70
C GLY A 496 -31.23 10.24 11.14
N MET A 497 -30.30 9.92 12.02
CA MET A 497 -29.06 9.23 11.69
C MET A 497 -29.27 7.74 11.50
N TRP A 498 -28.58 7.16 10.51
CA TRP A 498 -28.69 5.74 10.17
C TRP A 498 -27.36 5.14 9.67
N LEU A 499 -27.32 3.80 9.54
CA LEU A 499 -26.18 3.04 9.02
C LEU A 499 -26.60 2.18 7.83
N HIS A 500 -25.66 1.89 6.93
CA HIS A 500 -25.86 0.85 5.92
C HIS A 500 -25.89 -0.55 6.56
N GLU A 501 -26.61 -1.48 5.93
CA GLU A 501 -26.94 -2.77 6.54
C GLU A 501 -25.68 -3.64 6.77
N ALA A 502 -24.69 -3.64 5.88
CA ALA A 502 -23.46 -4.41 6.11
C ALA A 502 -22.65 -3.91 7.32
N LEU A 503 -22.57 -2.59 7.52
CA LEU A 503 -21.87 -2.01 8.68
C LEU A 503 -22.64 -2.31 9.97
N ARG A 504 -23.97 -2.22 9.91
CA ARG A 504 -24.87 -2.55 11.01
C ARG A 504 -24.80 -4.04 11.37
N GLU A 505 -24.91 -4.93 10.40
CA GLU A 505 -24.78 -6.39 10.57
C GLU A 505 -23.43 -6.72 11.18
N ARG A 506 -22.34 -6.09 10.73
CA ARG A 506 -21.02 -6.31 11.31
C ARG A 506 -20.96 -5.87 12.78
N LEU A 507 -21.41 -4.66 13.09
CA LEU A 507 -21.38 -4.12 14.46
C LEU A 507 -22.30 -4.89 15.41
N LEU A 508 -23.36 -5.51 14.89
CA LEU A 508 -24.27 -6.38 15.66
C LEU A 508 -23.68 -7.76 15.98
N ARG A 509 -22.61 -8.20 15.29
CA ARG A 509 -21.89 -9.44 15.62
C ARG A 509 -21.03 -9.33 16.90
N ASP A 510 -20.80 -8.12 17.41
CA ASP A 510 -20.19 -7.92 18.72
C ASP A 510 -21.23 -8.23 19.82
N VAL A 511 -21.19 -9.45 20.37
CA VAL A 511 -22.20 -9.99 21.31
C VAL A 511 -21.81 -9.75 22.78
N GLY A 512 -22.79 -9.52 23.68
CA GLY A 512 -22.59 -9.53 25.14
C GLY A 512 -23.33 -8.42 25.92
N GLU A 513 -22.97 -8.23 27.20
CA GLU A 513 -23.57 -7.22 28.11
C GLU A 513 -23.52 -5.78 27.54
N GLN A 514 -22.49 -5.48 26.74
CA GLN A 514 -22.34 -4.19 26.08
C GLN A 514 -23.45 -3.87 25.07
N GLN A 515 -23.99 -4.88 24.37
CA GLN A 515 -25.08 -4.69 23.42
C GLN A 515 -26.39 -4.30 24.13
N GLN A 516 -26.66 -4.92 25.29
CA GLN A 516 -27.82 -4.62 26.11
C GLN A 516 -27.72 -3.21 26.70
N ALA A 517 -26.52 -2.81 27.17
CA ALA A 517 -26.24 -1.46 27.65
C ALA A 517 -26.41 -0.40 26.54
N ARG A 518 -25.95 -0.69 25.31
CA ARG A 518 -26.15 0.20 24.14
C ARG A 518 -27.61 0.39 23.79
N LYS A 519 -28.42 -0.68 23.84
CA LYS A 519 -29.88 -0.60 23.63
C LYS A 519 -30.57 0.31 24.65
N GLN A 520 -30.15 0.27 25.91
CA GLN A 520 -30.69 1.13 26.96
C GLN A 520 -30.32 2.60 26.80
N ARG A 521 -29.21 2.93 26.13
CA ARG A 521 -28.77 4.31 25.89
C ARG A 521 -29.58 5.04 24.82
N LEU A 522 -30.29 4.30 23.96
CA LEU A 522 -31.14 4.83 22.89
C LEU A 522 -32.61 5.01 23.29
N ASN A 523 -32.99 4.52 24.47
CA ASN A 523 -34.35 4.57 24.99
C ASN A 523 -34.57 5.73 25.96
#